data_AF-A0A259E6D6-F1
#
_entry.id   AF-A0A259E6D6-F1
#
_cell.length_a   1.000
_cell.length_b   1.000
_cell.length_c   1.000
_cell.angle_alpha   90.00
_cell.angle_beta   90.00
_cell.angle_gamma   90.00
#
_symmetry.space_group_name_H-M   'P 1'
#
loop_
_entity.id
_entity.type
_entity.pdbx_description
1 polymer ?
#
loop_
_entity_poly.entity_id
_entity_poly.type
_entity_poly.pdbx_seq_one_letter_code
_entity_poly.pdbx_strand_id
1 'polypeptide(L)' 'MPDDEAPRNPVTAARLQVEALIPPEKRGPGWDRHWRELEAYADAAMDGAVGDWTVTPSRD' A
#
# COMPACT_ATOMS: atom_id res chain seq x y z
N MET A 1 26.06 5.64 -5.81
CA MET A 1 25.10 5.55 -4.70
C MET A 1 23.86 4.95 -5.31
N PRO A 2 23.34 3.80 -4.86
CA PRO A 2 21.98 3.48 -5.27
C PRO A 2 21.14 4.64 -4.74
N ASP A 3 20.43 5.34 -5.62
CA ASP A 3 19.43 6.31 -5.19
C ASP A 3 18.58 5.61 -4.13
N ASP A 4 18.52 6.19 -2.93
CA ASP A 4 17.59 5.75 -1.89
C ASP A 4 16.20 5.80 -2.53
N GLU A 5 15.74 4.66 -3.06
CA GLU A 5 14.43 4.52 -3.65
C GLU A 5 13.48 4.86 -2.51
N ALA A 6 12.89 6.06 -2.59
CA ALA A 6 12.00 6.55 -1.56
C ALA A 6 11.05 5.41 -1.18
N PRO A 7 10.83 5.16 0.12
CA PRO A 7 10.10 3.99 0.56
C PRO A 7 8.79 3.91 -0.21
N ARG A 8 8.61 2.84 -1.00
CA ARG A 8 7.43 2.67 -1.84
C ARG A 8 6.24 2.38 -0.94
N ASN A 9 5.11 3.03 -1.21
CA ASN A 9 3.86 2.79 -0.51
C ASN A 9 3.56 1.27 -0.46
N PRO A 10 3.48 0.67 0.75
CA PRO A 10 3.30 -0.77 0.90
C PRO A 10 1.96 -1.26 0.32
N VAL A 11 0.94 -0.40 0.31
CA VAL A 11 -0.37 -0.70 -0.27
C VAL A 11 -0.28 -0.79 -1.79
N THR A 12 0.49 0.09 -2.44
CA THR A 12 0.73 -0.02 -3.89
C THR A 12 1.41 -1.33 -4.25
N ALA A 13 2.41 -1.76 -3.45
CA ALA A 13 3.07 -3.05 -3.67
C ALA A 13 2.09 -4.23 -3.50
N ALA A 14 1.21 -4.18 -2.49
CA ALA A 14 0.17 -5.19 -2.29
C ALA A 14 -0.85 -5.20 -3.43
N ARG A 15 -1.30 -4.03 -3.89
CA ARG A 15 -2.23 -3.88 -5.02
C ARG A 15 -1.72 -4.59 -6.26
N LEU A 16 -0.46 -4.36 -6.64
CA LEU A 16 0.14 -4.97 -7.83
C LEU A 16 0.14 -6.50 -7.74
N GLN A 17 0.42 -7.06 -6.56
CA GLN A 17 0.37 -8.52 -6.36
C GLN A 17 -1.06 -9.04 -6.48
N VAL A 18 -2.04 -8.36 -5.89
CA VAL A 18 -3.45 -8.76 -5.99
C VAL A 18 -3.95 -8.65 -7.43
N GLU A 19 -3.61 -7.57 -8.14
CA GLU A 19 -4.03 -7.36 -9.52
C GLU A 19 -3.42 -8.38 -10.49
N ALA A 20 -2.25 -8.93 -10.18
CA ALA A 20 -1.66 -10.05 -10.93
C ALA A 20 -2.44 -11.37 -10.74
N LEU A 21 -3.12 -11.53 -9.59
CA LEU A 21 -3.93 -12.71 -9.26
C LEU A 21 -5.40 -12.56 -9.63
N ILE A 22 -5.92 -11.32 -9.61
CA ILE A 22 -7.33 -11.00 -9.78
C ILE A 22 -7.51 -10.18 -11.07
N PRO A 23 -7.94 -10.83 -12.17
CA PRO A 23 -8.15 -10.16 -13.44
C PRO A 23 -9.36 -9.21 -13.37
N PRO A 24 -9.46 -8.23 -14.28
CA PRO A 24 -10.47 -7.16 -14.21
C PRO A 24 -11.90 -7.64 -14.09
N GLU A 25 -12.25 -8.77 -14.73
CA GLU A 25 -13.61 -9.31 -14.76
C GLU A 25 -14.08 -9.82 -13.39
N LYS A 26 -13.14 -10.07 -12.46
CA LYS A 26 -13.42 -10.50 -11.09
C LYS A 26 -13.41 -9.36 -10.07
N ARG A 27 -13.15 -8.12 -10.51
CA ARG A 27 -13.07 -6.95 -9.62
C ARG A 27 -14.47 -6.40 -9.40
N GLY A 28 -14.89 -6.35 -8.13
CA GLY A 28 -16.20 -5.86 -7.76
C GLY A 28 -16.34 -4.33 -7.93
N PRO A 29 -17.57 -3.81 -7.84
CA PRO A 29 -17.81 -2.36 -7.84
C PRO A 29 -16.97 -1.65 -6.76
N GLY A 30 -16.32 -0.55 -7.13
CA GLY A 30 -15.52 0.24 -6.21
C GLY A 30 -14.08 -0.25 -5.97
N TRP A 31 -13.64 -1.31 -6.65
CA TRP A 31 -12.28 -1.87 -6.55
C TRP A 31 -11.18 -0.81 -6.59
N ASP A 32 -11.15 -0.01 -7.67
CA ASP A 32 -10.09 0.99 -7.85
C ASP A 32 -10.18 2.13 -6.82
N ARG A 33 -11.40 2.52 -6.44
CA ARG A 33 -11.63 3.55 -5.42
C ARG A 33 -11.10 3.08 -4.07
N HIS A 34 -11.37 1.83 -3.70
CA HIS A 34 -10.90 1.26 -2.44
C HIS A 34 -9.38 1.23 -2.36
N TRP A 35 -8.71 0.77 -3.43
CA TRP A 35 -7.24 0.78 -3.47
C TRP A 35 -6.66 2.19 -3.37
N ARG A 36 -7.23 3.16 -4.08
CA ARG A 36 -6.80 4.57 -3.99
C ARG A 36 -6.96 5.16 -2.60
N GLU A 37 -8.03 4.81 -1.90
CA GLU A 37 -8.24 5.25 -0.52
C GLU A 37 -7.16 4.67 0.41
N LEU A 38 -6.86 3.37 0.30
CA LEU A 38 -5.80 2.74 1.09
C LEU A 38 -4.41 3.30 0.76
N GLU A 39 -4.13 3.55 -0.52
CA GLU A 39 -2.89 4.19 -0.96
C GLU A 39 -2.74 5.56 -0.29
N ALA A 40 -3.79 6.41 -0.34
CA ALA A 40 -3.78 7.72 0.28
C ALA A 40 -3.57 7.68 1.82
N TYR A 41 -4.18 6.70 2.50
CA TYR A 41 -3.95 6.51 3.93
C TYR A 41 -2.49 6.11 4.25
N ALA A 42 -1.91 5.23 3.45
CA ALA A 42 -0.53 4.80 3.61
C ALA A 42 0.46 5.93 3.28
N ASP A 43 0.20 6.73 2.24
CA ASP A 43 1.02 7.91 1.94
C ASP A 43 0.98 8.90 3.11
N ALA A 44 -0.22 9.20 3.65
CA ALA A 44 -0.36 10.09 4.80
C ALA A 44 0.36 9.55 6.06
N ALA A 45 0.39 8.24 6.26
CA ALA A 45 1.16 7.61 7.32
C ALA A 45 2.67 7.73 7.11
N MET A 46 3.15 7.51 5.89
CA MET A 46 4.57 7.60 5.53
C MET A 46 5.10 9.03 5.57
N ASP A 47 4.25 10.01 5.25
CA ASP A 47 4.54 11.44 5.39
C ASP A 47 4.51 11.92 6.86
N GLY A 48 4.27 11.02 7.82
CA GLY A 48 4.22 11.33 9.25
C GLY A 48 2.97 12.11 9.69
N ALA A 49 1.96 12.23 8.82
CA ALA A 49 0.69 12.89 9.13
C ALA A 49 -0.28 11.98 9.92
N VAL A 50 -0.03 10.68 9.95
CA VAL A 50 -0.75 9.68 10.75
C VAL A 50 0.30 8.87 11.53
N GLY A 51 0.16 8.79 12.86
CA GLY A 51 1.19 8.27 13.78
C GLY A 51 1.78 6.89 13.42
N ASP A 52 2.96 6.62 14.00
CA ASP A 52 3.88 5.51 13.73
C ASP A 52 3.19 4.15 13.41
N TRP A 53 3.22 3.76 12.14
CA TRP A 53 2.75 2.46 11.63
C TRP A 53 3.86 1.40 11.62
N THR A 54 5.00 1.61 12.28
CA THR A 54 6.00 0.56 12.45
C THR A 54 5.50 -0.49 13.45
N VAL A 55 4.59 -1.35 13.00
CA VAL A 55 4.42 -2.67 13.61
C VAL A 55 5.72 -3.42 13.32
N THR A 56 6.71 -3.23 14.17
CA THR A 56 7.85 -4.13 14.27
C THR A 56 7.27 -5.42 14.86
N PRO A 57 7.17 -6.53 14.11
CA PRO A 57 6.73 -7.77 14.73
C PRO A 57 7.78 -8.13 15.79
N SER A 58 7.39 -8.04 17.07
CA SER A 58 8.20 -8.58 18.16
C SER A 58 8.43 -10.06 17.86
N ARG A 59 9.68 -10.42 17.61
CA ARG A 59 10.16 -11.80 17.71
C ARG A 59 10.36 -12.09 19.19
N ASP A 60 9.31 -12.56 19.85
CA ASP A 60 9.43 -13.44 21.01
C ASP A 60 9.31 -14.90 20.55
#